data_AF-A0A918T2D6-F1
#
_entry.id   AF-A0A918T2D6-F1
#
_cell.length_a   1.000
_cell.length_b   1.000
_cell.length_c   1.000
_cell.angle_alpha   90.00
_cell.angle_beta   90.00
_cell.angle_gamma   90.00
#
_symmetry.space_group_name_H-M   'P 1'
#
loop_
_entity.id
_entity.type
_entity.pdbx_description
1 polymer ?
#
loop_
_entity_poly.entity_id
_entity_poly.type
_entity_poly.pdbx_seq_one_letter_code
_entity_poly.pdbx_strand_id
1 'polypeptide(L)'
;MTARRRYWLMKSEPDAFSIDDLERVGTEPWTGVRNYQARNFMRDGMQVGDGVLFYHSNTAPPGIVGTATVASTAYPDPTQFDRDSGYFDPKATHEQPRWHLVDVAFERRFKRTITLDEIKAHADDLGEEFPLIRRGTRLSVLPVSAAQWRHLLSLE
;
A
#
# COMPACT_ATOMS: atom_id res chain seq x y z
N MET A 1 19.71 18.85 -3.91
CA MET A 1 18.84 18.47 -2.78
C MET A 1 18.11 17.20 -3.17
N THR A 2 18.49 16.05 -2.62
CA THR A 2 17.74 14.80 -2.81
C THR A 2 16.33 15.01 -2.25
N ALA A 3 15.30 14.74 -3.06
CA ALA A 3 13.92 14.79 -2.59
C ALA A 3 13.77 13.89 -1.35
N ARG A 4 13.04 14.39 -0.34
CA ARG A 4 12.84 13.64 0.91
C ARG A 4 11.93 12.45 0.63
N ARG A 5 12.43 11.22 0.81
CA ARG A 5 11.68 9.95 0.66
C ARG A 5 10.36 10.03 1.43
N ARG A 6 9.24 9.71 0.76
CA ARG A 6 7.92 9.59 1.38
C ARG A 6 7.65 8.13 1.74
N TYR A 7 6.64 7.93 2.59
CA TYR A 7 6.30 6.63 3.11
C TYR A 7 4.80 6.37 2.99
N TRP A 8 4.48 5.11 2.76
CA TRP A 8 3.14 4.64 2.46
C TRP A 8 2.85 3.35 3.22
N LEU A 9 1.57 3.06 3.40
CA LEU A 9 1.09 1.74 3.79
C LEU A 9 0.14 1.25 2.72
N MET A 10 0.38 0.04 2.22
CA MET A 10 -0.42 -0.59 1.17
C MET A 10 -0.95 -1.93 1.68
N LYS A 11 -2.27 -2.09 1.61
CA LYS A 11 -2.97 -3.27 2.12
C LYS A 11 -3.16 -4.30 1.01
N SER A 12 -2.84 -5.55 1.31
CA SER A 12 -3.15 -6.73 0.48
C SER A 12 -3.74 -7.83 1.36
N GLU A 13 -4.63 -8.64 0.80
CA GLU A 13 -5.10 -9.87 1.46
C GLU A 13 -4.11 -10.99 1.15
N PRO A 14 -3.57 -11.69 2.17
CA PRO A 14 -2.50 -12.67 1.96
C PRO A 14 -2.91 -13.84 1.05
N ASP A 15 -4.19 -14.20 1.03
CA ASP A 15 -4.70 -15.26 0.16
C ASP A 15 -4.77 -14.84 -1.32
N ALA A 16 -4.79 -13.53 -1.59
CA ALA A 16 -4.75 -12.99 -2.95
C ALA A 16 -3.32 -12.68 -3.40
N PHE A 17 -2.56 -11.97 -2.55
CA PHE A 17 -1.16 -11.64 -2.81
C PHE A 17 -0.42 -11.31 -1.50
N SER A 18 0.47 -12.21 -1.07
CA SER A 18 1.21 -12.06 0.18
C SER A 18 2.56 -11.34 0.00
N ILE A 19 3.26 -11.06 1.10
CA ILE A 19 4.63 -10.53 1.04
C ILE A 19 5.61 -11.59 0.51
N ASP A 20 5.31 -12.87 0.70
CA ASP A 20 6.11 -13.99 0.22
C ASP A 20 5.95 -14.16 -1.29
N ASP A 21 4.77 -13.85 -1.82
CA ASP A 21 4.56 -13.75 -3.26
C ASP A 21 5.38 -12.59 -3.85
N LEU A 22 5.36 -11.42 -3.20
CA LEU A 22 6.17 -10.29 -3.63
C LEU A 22 7.67 -10.59 -3.57
N GLU A 23 8.15 -11.26 -2.51
CA GLU A 23 9.54 -11.73 -2.41
C GLU A 23 9.92 -12.64 -3.58
N ARG A 24 9.03 -13.56 -3.95
CA ARG A 24 9.25 -14.52 -5.04
C ARG A 24 9.28 -13.87 -6.43
N VAL A 25 8.39 -12.91 -6.70
CA VAL A 25 8.32 -12.23 -8.02
C VAL A 25 9.26 -11.02 -8.12
N GLY A 26 9.73 -10.49 -6.98
CA GLY A 26 10.62 -9.34 -6.87
C GLY A 26 9.89 -8.01 -7.03
N THR A 27 9.15 -7.82 -8.13
CA THR A 27 8.39 -6.58 -8.42
C THR A 27 7.03 -6.94 -9.00
N GLU A 28 5.96 -6.30 -8.51
CA GLU A 28 4.58 -6.54 -8.96
C GLU A 28 3.81 -5.22 -9.16
N PRO A 29 3.00 -5.10 -10.23
CA PRO A 29 2.03 -4.03 -10.40
C PRO A 29 0.94 -4.04 -9.31
N TRP A 30 0.75 -2.92 -8.61
CA TRP A 30 -0.24 -2.82 -7.53
C TRP A 30 -1.67 -2.58 -8.05
N THR A 31 -2.21 -3.58 -8.73
CA THR A 31 -3.52 -3.53 -9.42
C THR A 31 -4.71 -3.48 -8.47
N GLY A 32 -5.90 -3.20 -9.01
CA GLY A 32 -7.18 -3.42 -8.31
C GLY A 32 -7.61 -2.31 -7.34
N VAL A 33 -6.86 -1.21 -7.23
CA VAL A 33 -7.28 -0.06 -6.43
C VAL A 33 -8.46 0.65 -7.11
N ARG A 34 -9.64 0.62 -6.48
CA ARG A 34 -10.89 1.23 -6.96
C ARG A 34 -11.46 2.30 -6.01
N ASN A 35 -10.62 2.87 -5.17
CA ASN A 35 -10.94 4.02 -4.34
C ASN A 35 -10.22 5.27 -4.87
N TYR A 36 -10.97 6.35 -5.12
CA TYR A 36 -10.43 7.58 -5.71
C TYR A 36 -9.32 8.23 -4.88
N GLN A 37 -9.44 8.23 -3.56
CA GLN A 37 -8.42 8.82 -2.69
C GLN A 37 -7.16 7.96 -2.66
N ALA A 38 -7.30 6.64 -2.55
CA ALA A 38 -6.18 5.71 -2.64
C ALA A 38 -5.45 5.81 -4.00
N ARG A 39 -6.21 5.91 -5.10
CA ARG A 39 -5.67 6.16 -6.44
C ARG A 39 -4.87 7.47 -6.48
N ASN A 40 -5.43 8.56 -5.94
CA ASN A 40 -4.75 9.86 -5.96
C ASN A 40 -3.45 9.83 -5.15
N PHE A 41 -3.41 9.10 -4.03
CA PHE A 41 -2.17 8.89 -3.28
C PHE A 41 -1.09 8.21 -4.12
N MET A 42 -1.43 7.19 -4.92
CA MET A 42 -0.45 6.58 -5.82
C MET A 42 -0.08 7.52 -6.96
N ARG A 43 -1.09 8.04 -7.69
CA ARG A 43 -0.90 8.84 -8.91
C ARG A 43 -0.15 10.14 -8.67
N ASP A 44 -0.59 10.91 -7.69
CA ASP A 44 -0.10 12.27 -7.44
C ASP A 44 0.95 12.28 -6.31
N GLY A 45 0.89 11.25 -5.47
CA GLY A 45 1.61 11.19 -4.21
C GLY A 45 2.80 10.23 -4.20
N MET A 46 2.94 9.21 -5.04
CA MET A 46 4.10 8.31 -4.96
C MET A 46 5.23 8.72 -5.91
N GLN A 47 6.47 8.45 -5.51
CA GLN A 47 7.68 8.57 -6.33
C GLN A 47 8.50 7.29 -6.24
N VAL A 48 9.24 6.97 -7.31
CA VAL A 48 10.18 5.84 -7.32
C VAL A 48 11.15 5.96 -6.14
N GLY A 49 11.31 4.87 -5.39
CA GLY A 49 12.11 4.80 -4.18
C GLY A 49 11.36 5.17 -2.89
N ASP A 50 10.12 5.65 -2.93
CA ASP A 50 9.31 5.84 -1.72
C ASP A 50 9.14 4.50 -0.97
N GLY A 51 9.11 4.54 0.36
CA GLY A 51 8.98 3.34 1.20
C GLY A 51 7.53 2.90 1.36
N VAL A 52 7.29 1.59 1.37
CA VAL A 52 5.96 0.99 1.53
C VAL A 52 5.98 0.01 2.70
N LEU A 53 5.09 0.19 3.68
CA LEU A 53 4.75 -0.83 4.67
C LEU A 53 3.74 -1.78 4.01
N PHE A 54 4.11 -3.05 3.86
CA PHE A 54 3.23 -4.07 3.31
C PHE A 54 2.33 -4.60 4.44
N TYR A 55 1.03 -4.36 4.32
CA TYR A 55 0.05 -4.68 5.35
C TYR A 55 -0.85 -5.83 4.89
N HIS A 56 -0.90 -6.91 5.66
CA HIS A 56 -1.88 -7.98 5.46
C HIS A 56 -3.22 -7.61 6.10
N SER A 57 -4.24 -7.44 5.26
CA SER A 57 -5.63 -7.18 5.65
C SER A 57 -6.49 -8.44 5.51
N ASN A 58 -7.69 -8.41 6.09
CA ASN A 58 -8.67 -9.50 6.02
C ASN A 58 -8.10 -10.88 6.44
N THR A 59 -7.19 -10.88 7.40
CA THR A 59 -6.54 -12.07 7.94
C THR A 59 -6.44 -11.99 9.46
N ALA A 60 -6.02 -13.06 10.12
CA ALA A 60 -5.91 -13.16 11.57
C ALA A 60 -4.51 -13.64 12.00
N PRO A 61 -3.69 -12.79 12.67
CA PRO A 61 -3.90 -11.37 12.93
C PRO A 61 -3.59 -10.50 11.69
N PRO A 62 -4.34 -9.39 11.44
CA PRO A 62 -3.95 -8.43 10.42
C PRO A 62 -2.80 -7.55 10.93
N GLY A 63 -1.94 -7.06 10.04
CA GLY A 63 -0.78 -6.28 10.47
C GLY A 63 0.24 -6.02 9.39
N ILE A 64 1.32 -5.34 9.76
CA ILE A 64 2.47 -5.07 8.88
C ILE A 64 3.39 -6.28 8.91
N VAL A 65 3.77 -6.78 7.73
CA VAL A 65 4.54 -8.02 7.57
C VAL A 65 5.87 -7.85 6.85
N GLY A 66 6.15 -6.64 6.36
CA GLY A 66 7.35 -6.36 5.58
C GLY A 66 7.40 -4.93 5.07
N THR A 67 8.50 -4.60 4.40
CA THR A 67 8.63 -3.41 3.59
C THR A 67 8.85 -3.73 2.12
N ALA A 68 8.48 -2.75 1.30
CA ALA A 68 8.68 -2.71 -0.12
C ALA A 68 9.03 -1.27 -0.55
N THR A 69 9.32 -1.07 -1.82
CA THR A 69 9.60 0.25 -2.40
C THR A 69 8.78 0.49 -3.65
N VAL A 70 8.39 1.74 -3.91
CA VAL A 70 7.76 2.11 -5.18
C VAL A 70 8.79 1.97 -6.30
N ALA A 71 8.50 1.16 -7.30
CA ALA A 71 9.42 0.78 -8.37
C ALA A 71 9.11 1.47 -9.71
N SER A 72 7.95 2.12 -9.86
CA SER A 72 7.58 2.85 -11.07
C SER A 72 6.95 4.22 -10.74
N THR A 73 6.90 5.10 -11.74
CA THR A 73 5.93 6.20 -11.74
C THR A 73 4.52 5.63 -11.95
N ALA A 74 3.49 6.35 -11.50
CA ALA A 74 2.13 5.89 -11.69
C ALA A 74 1.72 5.81 -13.15
N TYR A 75 0.99 4.77 -13.52
CA TYR A 75 0.47 4.54 -14.87
C TYR A 75 -0.92 3.88 -14.84
N PRO A 76 -1.67 3.87 -15.95
CA PRO A 76 -3.00 3.26 -16.00
C PRO A 76 -3.01 1.78 -15.60
N ASP A 77 -3.92 1.41 -14.71
CA ASP A 77 -4.11 0.01 -14.31
C ASP A 77 -4.71 -0.79 -15.48
N PRO A 78 -4.00 -1.76 -16.09
CA PRO A 78 -4.50 -2.48 -17.26
C PRO A 78 -5.75 -3.32 -16.95
N THR A 79 -5.93 -3.73 -15.69
CA THR A 79 -7.08 -4.55 -15.25
C THR A 79 -8.41 -3.82 -15.34
N GLN A 80 -8.41 -2.50 -15.52
CA GLN A 80 -9.63 -1.72 -15.70
C GLN A 80 -10.24 -1.87 -17.11
N PHE A 81 -9.46 -2.30 -18.10
CA PHE A 81 -9.90 -2.45 -19.50
C PHE A 81 -10.25 -3.88 -19.88
N ASP A 82 -9.76 -4.85 -19.11
CA ASP A 82 -10.02 -6.27 -19.31
C ASP A 82 -11.42 -6.64 -18.78
N ARG A 83 -12.28 -7.21 -19.63
CA ARG A 83 -13.66 -7.58 -19.28
C ARG A 83 -13.74 -8.82 -18.38
N ASP A 84 -12.71 -9.65 -18.39
CA ASP A 84 -12.64 -10.88 -17.57
C ASP A 84 -12.02 -10.61 -16.20
N SER A 85 -11.41 -9.44 -16.03
CA SER A 85 -10.87 -8.96 -14.75
C SER A 85 -12.00 -8.61 -13.76
N GLY A 86 -11.85 -9.06 -12.52
CA GLY A 86 -12.71 -8.64 -11.40
C GLY A 86 -12.67 -7.14 -11.09
N TYR A 87 -11.73 -6.41 -11.69
CA TYR A 87 -11.57 -4.97 -11.53
C TYR A 87 -11.90 -4.17 -12.81
N PHE A 88 -12.56 -4.80 -13.79
CA PHE A 88 -13.07 -4.13 -14.99
C PHE A 88 -13.90 -2.89 -14.64
N ASP A 89 -13.70 -1.79 -15.37
CA ASP A 89 -14.53 -0.60 -15.27
C ASP A 89 -15.07 -0.22 -16.65
N PRO A 90 -16.38 -0.43 -16.92
CA PRO A 90 -16.97 -0.17 -18.24
C PRO A 90 -16.95 1.31 -18.64
N LYS A 91 -16.62 2.24 -17.72
CA LYS A 91 -16.50 3.67 -18.00
C LYS A 91 -15.05 4.11 -18.19
N ALA A 92 -14.06 3.23 -18.01
CA ALA A 92 -12.67 3.54 -18.28
C ALA A 92 -12.34 3.23 -19.74
N THR A 93 -11.64 4.15 -20.41
CA THR A 93 -11.10 3.93 -21.76
C THR A 93 -9.60 4.18 -21.76
N HIS A 94 -8.89 3.70 -22.79
CA HIS A 94 -7.44 3.89 -22.90
C HIS A 94 -7.06 5.38 -23.02
N GLU A 95 -7.96 6.21 -23.59
CA GLU A 95 -7.81 7.66 -23.69
C GLU A 95 -8.15 8.38 -22.39
N GLN A 96 -9.03 7.80 -21.56
CA GLN A 96 -9.47 8.36 -20.28
C GLN A 96 -9.40 7.30 -19.17
N PRO A 97 -8.19 6.86 -18.79
CA PRO A 97 -8.01 5.89 -17.70
C PRO A 97 -8.49 6.47 -16.38
N ARG A 98 -9.36 5.73 -15.67
CA ARG A 98 -9.90 6.15 -14.37
C ARG A 98 -9.03 5.69 -13.21
N TRP A 99 -8.35 4.56 -13.35
CA TRP A 99 -7.57 3.89 -12.32
C TRP A 99 -6.10 3.86 -12.70
N HIS A 100 -5.23 4.09 -11.74
CA HIS A 100 -3.79 4.11 -11.92
C HIS A 100 -3.18 3.31 -10.78
N LEU A 101 -2.01 2.75 -11.04
CA LEU A 101 -1.22 1.98 -10.10
C LEU A 101 0.25 2.37 -10.20
N VAL A 102 1.05 1.85 -9.26
CA VAL A 102 2.51 1.82 -9.34
C VAL A 102 2.98 0.38 -9.23
N ASP A 103 4.17 0.10 -9.72
CA ASP A 103 4.88 -1.13 -9.38
C ASP A 103 5.47 -1.01 -7.98
N VAL A 104 5.48 -2.12 -7.25
CA VAL A 104 6.07 -2.23 -5.92
C VAL A 104 7.11 -3.34 -5.96
N ALA A 105 8.33 -3.04 -5.50
CA ALA A 105 9.43 -3.99 -5.40
C ALA A 105 9.67 -4.42 -3.96
N PHE A 106 9.85 -5.72 -3.73
CA PHE A 106 10.22 -6.29 -2.44
C PHE A 106 11.45 -5.59 -1.86
N GLU A 107 11.42 -5.23 -0.57
CA GLU A 107 12.59 -4.72 0.15
C GLU A 107 13.00 -5.70 1.24
N ARG A 108 12.07 -6.07 2.13
CA ARG A 108 12.35 -6.99 3.23
C ARG A 108 11.08 -7.57 3.86
N ARG A 109 11.11 -8.86 4.21
CA ARG A 109 10.13 -9.50 5.08
C ARG A 109 10.46 -9.27 6.56
N PHE A 110 9.45 -9.04 7.39
CA PHE A 110 9.66 -8.91 8.84
C PHE A 110 9.83 -10.25 9.54
N LYS A 111 10.56 -10.24 10.66
CA LYS A 111 10.74 -11.43 11.52
C LYS A 111 9.44 -11.87 12.19
N ARG A 112 8.52 -10.93 12.40
CA ARG A 112 7.19 -11.13 12.97
C ARG A 112 6.23 -10.11 12.38
N THR A 113 4.93 -10.42 12.44
CA THR A 113 3.89 -9.44 12.14
C THR A 113 3.81 -8.39 13.25
N ILE A 114 3.81 -7.11 12.88
CA ILE A 114 3.41 -6.02 13.77
C ILE A 114 1.89 -5.92 13.66
N THR A 115 1.19 -6.45 14.66
CA THR A 115 -0.27 -6.65 14.56
C THR A 115 -1.04 -5.34 14.64
N LEU A 116 -2.24 -5.28 14.08
CA LEU A 116 -3.10 -4.11 14.20
C LEU A 116 -3.40 -3.74 15.66
N ASP A 117 -3.53 -4.73 16.54
CA ASP A 117 -3.81 -4.48 17.96
C ASP A 117 -2.59 -3.89 18.67
N GLU A 118 -1.38 -4.36 18.35
CA GLU A 118 -0.13 -3.74 18.78
C GLU A 118 -0.03 -2.29 18.27
N ILE A 119 -0.30 -2.05 16.98
CA ILE A 119 -0.30 -0.70 16.39
C ILE A 119 -1.29 0.22 17.12
N LYS A 120 -2.49 -0.26 17.46
CA LYS A 120 -3.49 0.52 18.21
C LYS A 120 -3.05 0.81 19.65
N ALA A 121 -2.26 -0.06 20.28
CA ALA A 121 -1.71 0.19 21.61
C ALA A 121 -0.72 1.39 21.61
N HIS A 122 -0.16 1.72 20.44
CA HIS A 122 0.72 2.87 20.21
C HIS A 122 0.01 4.05 19.51
N ALA A 123 -1.32 4.17 19.66
CA ALA A 123 -2.09 5.22 18.98
C ALA A 123 -1.61 6.64 19.32
N ASP A 124 -1.18 6.88 20.56
CA ASP A 124 -0.71 8.21 21.01
C ASP A 124 0.57 8.64 20.27
N ASP A 125 1.50 7.70 20.02
CA ASP A 125 2.74 7.95 19.28
C ASP A 125 2.51 8.14 17.77
N LEU A 126 1.46 7.49 17.24
CA LEU A 126 1.09 7.56 15.82
C LEU A 126 0.22 8.78 15.51
N GLY A 127 -0.44 9.33 16.52
CA GLY A 127 -1.39 10.43 16.45
C GLY A 127 -2.80 9.98 16.04
N GLU A 128 -3.82 10.65 16.60
CA GLU A 128 -5.25 10.36 16.37
C GLU A 128 -5.66 10.46 14.88
N GLU A 129 -4.86 11.15 14.07
CA GLU A 129 -5.08 11.32 12.64
C GLU A 129 -4.52 10.19 11.78
N PHE A 130 -3.80 9.22 12.35
CA PHE A 130 -3.22 8.14 11.57
C PHE A 130 -4.32 7.32 10.88
N PRO A 131 -4.40 7.33 9.53
CA PRO A 131 -5.58 6.81 8.83
C PRO A 131 -5.84 5.32 9.06
N LEU A 132 -4.81 4.52 9.41
CA LEU A 132 -4.94 3.09 9.63
C LEU A 132 -5.84 2.76 10.84
N ILE A 133 -5.76 3.56 11.90
CA ILE A 133 -6.46 3.33 13.17
C ILE A 133 -7.66 4.26 13.37
N ARG A 134 -7.85 5.25 12.49
CA ARG A 134 -9.03 6.12 12.47
C ARG A 134 -10.29 5.31 12.14
N ARG A 135 -11.32 5.42 12.99
CA ARG A 135 -12.61 4.73 12.79
C ARG A 135 -13.23 5.10 11.45
N GLY A 136 -13.74 4.10 10.74
CA GLY A 136 -14.46 4.28 9.46
C GLY A 136 -13.55 4.42 8.22
N THR A 137 -12.23 4.48 8.37
CA THR A 137 -11.33 4.52 7.22
C THR A 137 -11.35 3.21 6.45
N ARG A 138 -11.72 3.26 5.16
CA ARG A 138 -11.74 2.11 4.25
C ARG A 138 -10.68 2.20 3.13
N LEU A 139 -9.61 2.94 3.38
CA LEU A 139 -8.53 3.13 2.41
C LEU A 139 -7.57 1.95 2.42
N SER A 140 -7.18 1.49 1.23
CA SER A 140 -6.18 0.44 1.00
C SER A 140 -4.77 0.99 0.81
N VAL A 141 -4.63 2.26 0.43
CA VAL A 141 -3.36 2.98 0.32
C VAL A 141 -3.44 4.21 1.22
N LEU A 142 -2.45 4.38 2.09
CA LEU A 142 -2.41 5.42 3.10
C LEU A 142 -1.05 6.13 3.13
N PRO A 143 -1.02 7.46 3.31
CA PRO A 143 0.23 8.15 3.61
C PRO A 143 0.71 7.79 5.02
N VAL A 144 2.03 7.69 5.18
CA VAL A 144 2.71 7.46 6.46
C VAL A 144 3.74 8.57 6.65
N SER A 145 3.69 9.26 7.78
CA SER A 145 4.71 10.26 8.09
C SER A 145 6.06 9.60 8.38
N ALA A 146 7.16 10.33 8.20
CA ALA A 146 8.48 9.78 8.53
C ALA A 146 8.61 9.39 10.02
N ALA A 147 7.88 10.06 10.91
CA ALA A 147 7.84 9.72 12.34
C ALA A 147 7.06 8.42 12.58
N GLN A 148 5.88 8.28 11.97
CA GLN A 148 5.08 7.05 12.02
C GLN A 148 5.84 5.87 11.43
N TRP A 149 6.52 6.05 10.29
CA TRP A 149 7.35 5.02 9.68
C TRP A 149 8.43 4.51 10.64
N ARG A 150 9.22 5.41 11.23
CA ARG A 150 10.28 5.03 12.18
C ARG A 150 9.71 4.34 13.42
N HIS A 151 8.61 4.86 13.95
CA HIS A 151 7.96 4.28 15.12
C HIS A 151 7.46 2.87 14.83
N LEU A 152 6.71 2.67 13.74
CA LEU A 152 6.23 1.35 13.34
C LEU A 152 7.38 0.37 13.11
N LEU A 153 8.45 0.78 12.42
CA LEU A 153 9.62 -0.08 12.25
C LEU A 153 10.35 -0.41 13.56
N SER A 154 10.26 0.44 14.59
CA SER A 154 10.88 0.18 15.89
C SER A 154 10.12 -0.85 16.73
N LEU A 155 8.90 -1.19 16.34
CA LEU A 155 8.11 -2.22 17.01
C LEU A 155 8.58 -3.62 16.62
N GLU A 156 9.12 -3.83 15.40
CA GLU A 156 9.57 -5.16 14.93
C GLU A 156 10.66 -5.79 15.82
#